data_AF-A0A1H6RGK5-F1
#
_entry.id   AF-A0A1H6RGK5-F1
#
_cell.length_a   1.000
_cell.length_b   1.000
_cell.length_c   1.000
_cell.angle_alpha   90.00
_cell.angle_beta   90.00
_cell.angle_gamma   90.00
#
_symmetry.space_group_name_H-M   'P 1'
#
loop_
_entity.id
_entity.type
_entity.pdbx_description
1 polymer ?
#
loop_
_entity_poly.entity_id
_entity_poly.type
_entity_poly.pdbx_seq_one_letter_code
_entity_poly.pdbx_strand_id
1 'polypeptide(L)'
;MGKQENSYFTQALSRFARDVASDGAIRHLADLGYTAKQIQKNLDYPTDLEHIGKVMWEHFLAKGILSYEKPDGNDYVEEVRYVKENRSFGRTTFRRVVERVERPQQEYIRVDFGKRMYQNREGFQKQLEGLEEEDRDYVMGLPWDLKPVYHVLDERMKRIARNLEI
;
A
#
# COMPACT_ATOMS: atom_id res chain seq x y z
N MET A 1 -13.37 -28.82 23.26
CA MET A 1 -13.21 -27.86 22.15
C MET A 1 -13.00 -26.40 22.57
N GLY A 2 -13.42 -25.91 23.76
CA GLY A 2 -13.37 -24.48 24.09
C GLY A 2 -12.04 -23.83 24.53
N LYS A 3 -10.94 -24.57 24.75
CA LYS A 3 -9.63 -23.98 25.14
C LYS A 3 -8.80 -23.47 23.96
N GLN A 4 -9.01 -24.03 22.77
CA GLN A 4 -8.17 -23.76 21.60
C GLN A 4 -8.60 -22.46 20.88
N GLU A 5 -9.92 -22.21 20.79
CA GLU A 5 -10.49 -21.00 20.19
C GLU A 5 -10.11 -19.71 20.94
N ASN A 6 -10.11 -19.76 22.28
CA ASN A 6 -9.77 -18.59 23.09
C ASN A 6 -8.28 -18.19 22.95
N SER A 7 -7.40 -19.19 22.80
CA SER A 7 -5.97 -18.97 22.53
C SER A 7 -5.73 -18.40 21.13
N TYR A 8 -6.42 -18.92 20.11
CA TYR A 8 -6.32 -18.41 18.74
C TYR A 8 -6.81 -16.96 18.64
N PHE A 9 -7.95 -16.64 19.24
CA PHE A 9 -8.49 -15.27 19.25
C PHE A 9 -7.54 -14.30 19.96
N THR A 10 -7.01 -14.68 21.12
CA THR A 10 -6.06 -13.84 21.88
C THR A 10 -4.78 -13.58 21.08
N GLN A 11 -4.26 -14.60 20.39
CA GLN A 11 -3.09 -14.46 19.53
C GLN A 11 -3.39 -13.57 18.30
N ALA A 12 -4.55 -13.76 17.66
CA ALA A 12 -4.97 -12.95 16.52
C ALA A 12 -5.15 -11.47 16.91
N LEU A 13 -5.76 -11.19 18.07
CA LEU A 13 -5.92 -9.84 18.58
C LEU A 13 -4.58 -9.19 18.95
N SER A 14 -3.67 -9.94 19.57
CA SER A 14 -2.32 -9.46 19.90
C SER A 14 -1.47 -9.18 18.64
N ARG A 15 -1.61 -10.00 17.59
CA ARG A 15 -0.98 -9.75 16.29
C ARG A 15 -1.55 -8.47 15.67
N PHE A 16 -2.87 -8.36 15.59
CA PHE A 16 -3.55 -7.17 15.06
C PHE A 16 -3.15 -5.87 15.79
N ALA A 17 -3.12 -5.88 17.13
CA ALA A 17 -2.73 -4.70 17.90
C ALA A 17 -1.29 -4.25 17.61
N ARG A 18 -0.36 -5.19 17.38
CA ARG A 18 1.02 -4.89 16.99
C ARG A 18 1.08 -4.31 15.57
N ASP A 19 0.36 -4.91 14.64
CA ASP A 19 0.29 -4.45 13.25
C ASP A 19 -0.22 -3.00 13.18
N VAL A 20 -1.33 -2.70 13.87
CA VAL A 20 -1.90 -1.33 13.94
C VAL A 20 -0.92 -0.33 14.57
N ALA A 21 -0.13 -0.77 15.57
CA ALA A 21 0.89 0.10 16.18
C ALA A 21 2.03 0.43 15.20
N SER A 22 2.37 -0.48 14.29
CA SER A 22 3.43 -0.29 13.28
C SER A 22 2.98 0.53 12.06
N ASP A 23 1.68 0.58 11.75
CA ASP A 23 1.16 1.23 10.53
C ASP A 23 1.62 2.68 10.36
N GLY A 24 1.70 3.45 11.44
CA GLY A 24 2.16 4.85 11.40
C GLY A 24 3.61 4.97 10.92
N ALA A 25 4.50 4.11 11.43
CA ALA A 25 5.90 4.06 11.01
C ALA A 25 6.04 3.56 9.58
N ILE A 26 5.23 2.56 9.18
CA ILE A 26 5.23 2.04 7.79
C ILE A 26 4.88 3.15 6.81
N ARG A 27 3.82 3.93 7.06
CA ARG A 27 3.43 5.07 6.19
C ARG A 27 4.54 6.13 6.09
N HIS A 28 5.15 6.47 7.23
CA HIS A 28 6.23 7.45 7.25
C HIS A 28 7.47 6.98 6.45
N LEU A 29 7.90 5.73 6.63
CA LEU A 29 9.03 5.16 5.89
C LEU A 29 8.70 4.99 4.40
N ALA A 30 7.45 4.67 4.06
CA ALA A 30 7.00 4.62 2.67
C ALA A 30 7.09 5.99 1.98
N ASP A 31 6.77 7.08 2.70
CA ASP A 31 6.93 8.46 2.20
C ASP A 31 8.40 8.84 1.96
N LEU A 32 9.33 8.25 2.72
CA LEU A 32 10.76 8.38 2.50
C LEU A 32 11.27 7.51 1.33
N GLY A 33 10.38 6.75 0.70
CA GLY A 33 10.70 5.90 -0.45
C GLY A 33 11.22 4.51 -0.09
N TYR A 34 11.09 4.04 1.16
CA TYR A 34 11.57 2.73 1.57
C TYR A 34 10.71 1.60 0.97
N THR A 35 11.34 0.47 0.63
CA THR A 35 10.65 -0.76 0.21
C THR A 35 10.11 -1.55 1.40
N ALA A 36 9.17 -2.48 1.18
CA ALA A 36 8.65 -3.32 2.26
C ALA A 36 9.76 -4.07 3.04
N LYS A 37 10.81 -4.55 2.35
CA LYS A 37 11.96 -5.19 2.99
C LYS A 37 12.83 -4.23 3.79
N GLN A 38 13.05 -3.01 3.29
CA GLN A 38 13.77 -1.98 4.04
C GLN A 38 12.96 -1.55 5.26
N ILE A 39 11.66 -1.35 5.13
CA ILE A 39 10.75 -1.03 6.24
C ILE A 39 10.82 -2.12 7.30
N GLN A 40 10.68 -3.39 6.93
CA GLN A 40 10.75 -4.52 7.88
C GLN A 40 12.04 -4.51 8.72
N LYS A 41 13.18 -4.14 8.12
CA LYS A 41 14.47 -4.03 8.83
C LYS A 41 14.56 -2.83 9.79
N ASN A 42 13.72 -1.82 9.61
CA ASN A 42 13.75 -0.56 10.37
C ASN A 42 12.59 -0.45 11.38
N LEU A 43 11.72 -1.46 11.50
CA LEU A 43 10.64 -1.48 12.51
C LEU A 43 11.14 -2.10 13.82
N ASP A 44 10.72 -1.51 14.94
CA ASP A 44 11.02 -2.02 16.29
C ASP A 44 10.35 -3.37 16.58
N TYR A 45 9.25 -3.67 15.89
CA TYR A 45 8.50 -4.91 16.02
C TYR A 45 8.51 -5.68 14.70
N PRO A 46 8.63 -7.02 14.75
CA PRO A 46 8.60 -7.84 13.55
C PRO A 46 7.19 -7.83 12.96
N THR A 47 7.03 -7.06 11.89
CA THR A 47 5.83 -7.03 11.04
C THR A 47 6.12 -7.80 9.76
N ASP A 48 5.19 -8.64 9.32
CA ASP A 48 5.38 -9.41 8.10
C ASP A 48 5.29 -8.54 6.84
N LEU A 49 5.95 -8.99 5.76
CA LEU A 49 6.04 -8.24 4.51
C LEU A 49 4.67 -8.05 3.84
N GLU A 50 3.74 -8.97 4.04
CA GLU A 50 2.40 -8.89 3.46
C GLU A 50 1.61 -7.74 4.08
N HIS A 51 1.62 -7.62 5.41
CA HIS A 51 1.00 -6.49 6.11
C HIS A 51 1.67 -5.16 5.76
N ILE A 52 3.01 -5.11 5.73
CA ILE A 52 3.74 -3.91 5.31
C ILE A 52 3.33 -3.48 3.89
N GLY A 53 3.36 -4.42 2.94
CA GLY A 53 2.97 -4.16 1.56
C GLY A 53 1.53 -3.66 1.44
N LYS A 54 0.61 -4.22 2.22
CA LYS A 54 -0.79 -3.77 2.27
C LYS A 54 -0.93 -2.35 2.79
N VAL A 55 -0.28 -2.01 3.90
CA VAL A 55 -0.32 -0.65 4.46
C VAL A 55 0.29 0.36 3.49
N MET A 56 1.40 0.01 2.84
CA MET A 56 2.00 0.84 1.78
C MET A 56 1.03 1.05 0.61
N TRP A 57 0.38 -0.01 0.14
CA TRP A 57 -0.58 0.05 -0.97
C TRP A 57 -1.74 0.99 -0.68
N GLU A 58 -2.40 0.80 0.47
CA GLU A 58 -3.51 1.64 0.91
C GLU A 58 -3.08 3.11 1.06
N HIS A 59 -1.88 3.34 1.60
CA HIS A 59 -1.31 4.67 1.74
C HIS A 59 -1.01 5.33 0.38
N PHE A 60 -0.44 4.60 -0.57
CA PHE A 60 -0.16 5.10 -1.91
C PHE A 60 -1.43 5.40 -2.70
N LEU A 61 -2.49 4.61 -2.53
CA LEU A 61 -3.81 4.94 -3.09
C LEU A 61 -4.38 6.22 -2.47
N ALA A 62 -4.29 6.36 -1.13
CA ALA A 62 -4.78 7.56 -0.43
C ALA A 62 -4.04 8.84 -0.86
N LYS A 63 -2.73 8.74 -1.14
CA LYS A 63 -1.91 9.85 -1.66
C LYS A 63 -2.02 10.05 -3.17
N GLY A 64 -2.73 9.19 -3.89
CA GLY A 64 -2.79 9.22 -5.34
C GLY A 64 -1.49 8.83 -6.04
N ILE A 65 -0.51 8.27 -5.35
CA ILE A 65 0.67 7.67 -5.99
C ILE A 65 0.24 6.49 -6.87
N LEU A 66 -0.76 5.74 -6.40
CA LEU A 66 -1.46 4.70 -7.13
C LEU A 66 -2.91 5.12 -7.42
N SER A 67 -3.46 4.67 -8.53
CA SER A 67 -4.88 4.81 -8.86
C SER A 67 -5.38 3.63 -9.71
N TYR A 68 -6.62 3.20 -9.51
CA TYR A 68 -7.27 2.19 -10.37
C TYR A 68 -7.89 2.80 -11.63
N GLU A 69 -8.09 4.12 -11.63
CA GLU A 69 -8.66 4.87 -12.73
C GLU A 69 -7.59 5.81 -13.29
N LYS A 70 -7.64 6.05 -14.61
CA LYS A 70 -6.75 7.04 -15.21
C LYS A 70 -7.05 8.38 -14.52
N PRO A 71 -6.04 9.09 -14.00
CA PRO A 71 -6.23 10.43 -13.48
C PRO A 71 -6.96 11.29 -14.50
N ASP A 72 -8.11 11.79 -14.08
CA ASP A 72 -9.06 12.63 -14.79
C ASP A 72 -8.58 14.08 -14.99
N GLY A 73 -7.33 14.36 -14.62
CA GLY A 73 -6.74 15.70 -14.62
C GLY A 73 -7.01 16.48 -13.33
N ASN A 74 -7.77 15.92 -12.38
CA ASN A 74 -7.92 16.52 -11.07
C ASN A 74 -6.61 16.43 -10.28
N ASP A 75 -6.32 17.47 -9.52
CA ASP A 75 -5.14 17.65 -8.66
C ASP A 75 -5.39 17.16 -7.23
N TYR A 76 -6.43 16.36 -7.01
CA TYR A 76 -6.77 15.82 -5.69
C TYR A 76 -7.25 14.36 -5.71
N VAL A 77 -7.17 13.72 -4.56
CA VAL A 77 -7.82 12.45 -4.22
C VAL A 77 -8.82 12.70 -3.09
N GLU A 78 -9.98 12.07 -3.15
CA GLU A 78 -10.98 12.12 -2.07
C GLU A 78 -10.69 11.03 -1.05
N GLU A 79 -10.12 11.42 0.09
CA GLU A 79 -9.96 10.53 1.24
C GLU A 79 -11.25 10.51 2.06
N VAL A 80 -11.83 9.33 2.26
CA VAL A 80 -13.07 9.16 3.02
C VAL A 80 -12.74 8.72 4.45
N ARG A 81 -13.04 9.58 5.43
CA ARG A 81 -12.90 9.29 6.87
C ARG A 81 -14.27 9.21 7.53
N TYR A 82 -14.41 8.33 8.52
CA TYR A 82 -15.61 8.24 9.35
C TYR A 82 -15.32 8.80 10.73
N VAL A 83 -15.96 9.93 11.06
CA VAL A 83 -15.77 10.59 12.37
C VAL A 83 -16.92 10.20 13.29
N LYS A 84 -16.58 9.73 14.49
CA LYS A 84 -17.53 9.42 15.55
C LYS A 84 -17.99 10.71 16.23
N GLU A 85 -19.29 10.99 16.19
CA GLU A 85 -19.92 12.11 16.90
C GLU A 85 -20.79 11.57 18.04
N ASN A 86 -20.59 12.11 19.25
CA ASN A 86 -21.45 11.86 20.39
C ASN A 86 -22.49 12.97 20.46
N ARG A 87 -23.76 12.66 20.18
CA ARG A 87 -24.86 13.60 20.39
C ARG A 87 -25.29 13.63 21.85
N SER A 88 -25.93 14.72 22.26
CA SER A 88 -26.73 14.78 23.48
C SER A 88 -27.61 13.53 23.55
N PHE A 89 -27.66 12.86 24.71
CA PHE A 89 -28.28 11.55 24.96
C PHE A 89 -27.45 10.29 24.63
N GLY A 90 -26.14 10.38 24.40
CA GLY A 90 -25.26 9.20 24.33
C GLY A 90 -25.41 8.35 23.07
N ARG A 91 -26.18 8.82 22.08
CA ARG A 91 -26.24 8.19 20.76
C ARG A 91 -24.94 8.47 20.01
N THR A 92 -24.23 7.40 19.68
CA THR A 92 -23.08 7.43 18.78
C THR A 92 -23.57 7.46 17.33
N THR A 93 -23.18 8.48 16.57
CA THR A 93 -23.38 8.54 15.12
C THR A 93 -22.03 8.62 14.41
N PHE A 94 -21.93 8.05 13.20
CA PHE A 94 -20.75 8.16 12.36
C PHE A 94 -21.06 9.10 11.20
N ARG A 95 -20.27 10.16 11.04
CA ARG A 95 -20.37 11.07 9.89
C ARG A 95 -19.27 10.74 8.89
N ARG A 96 -19.64 10.54 7.62
CA ARG A 96 -18.70 10.48 6.51
C ARG A 96 -18.13 11.88 6.26
N VAL A 97 -16.82 12.00 6.31
CA VAL A 97 -16.05 13.19 5.98
C VAL A 97 -15.25 12.87 4.74
N VAL A 98 -15.34 13.73 3.73
CA VAL A 98 -14.52 13.64 2.52
C VAL A 98 -13.49 14.75 2.60
N GLU A 99 -12.22 14.38 2.63
CA GLU A 99 -11.09 15.28 2.61
C GLU A 99 -10.46 15.24 1.22
N ARG A 100 -10.08 16.40 0.68
CA ARG A 100 -9.35 16.48 -0.58
C ARG A 100 -7.87 16.52 -0.27
N VAL A 101 -7.16 15.46 -0.60
CA VAL A 101 -5.72 15.36 -0.47
C VAL A 101 -5.10 15.74 -1.80
N GLU A 102 -4.11 16.63 -1.80
CA GLU A 102 -3.39 17.02 -3.02
C GLU A 102 -2.76 15.79 -3.68
N ARG A 103 -3.04 15.62 -4.97
CA ARG A 103 -2.46 14.58 -5.82
C ARG A 103 -1.13 15.08 -6.37
N PRO A 104 -0.13 14.21 -6.54
CA PRO A 104 1.08 14.56 -7.27
C PRO A 104 0.75 15.07 -8.68
N GLN A 105 1.22 16.28 -9.00
CA GLN A 105 1.11 16.89 -10.33
C GLN A 105 2.17 16.30 -11.29
N GLN A 106 2.14 15.00 -11.46
CA GLN A 106 3.06 14.25 -12.31
C GLN A 106 2.28 13.43 -13.32
N GLU A 107 2.95 13.03 -14.41
CA GLU A 107 2.39 12.08 -15.36
C GLU A 107 2.15 10.72 -14.70
N TYR A 108 1.28 9.90 -15.26
CA TYR A 108 1.01 8.56 -14.77
C TYR A 108 1.28 7.55 -15.86
N ILE A 109 1.87 6.43 -15.48
CA ILE A 109 2.05 5.27 -16.32
C ILE A 109 1.09 4.17 -15.89
N ARG A 110 0.51 3.48 -16.88
CA ARG A 110 -0.34 2.31 -16.63
C ARG A 110 0.55 1.08 -16.52
N VAL A 111 0.51 0.41 -15.37
CA VAL A 111 1.26 -0.83 -15.10
C VAL A 111 0.31 -2.02 -14.93
N ASP A 112 0.79 -3.20 -15.31
CA ASP A 112 0.06 -4.46 -15.24
C ASP A 112 0.81 -5.54 -14.43
N PHE A 113 1.63 -5.12 -13.46
CA PHE A 113 2.49 -6.01 -12.67
C PHE A 113 1.72 -7.16 -12.00
N GLY A 114 0.53 -6.89 -11.43
CA GLY A 114 -0.29 -7.94 -10.82
C GLY A 114 -0.72 -9.02 -11.82
N LYS A 115 -1.05 -8.63 -13.05
CA LYS A 115 -1.36 -9.57 -14.14
C LYS A 115 -0.13 -10.39 -14.54
N ARG A 116 1.05 -9.75 -14.68
CA ARG A 116 2.31 -10.46 -15.02
C ARG A 116 2.71 -11.47 -13.93
N MET A 117 2.61 -11.07 -12.66
CA MET A 117 2.84 -11.95 -11.51
C MET A 117 1.90 -13.15 -11.49
N TYR A 118 0.62 -12.94 -11.81
CA TYR A 118 -0.36 -14.02 -11.85
C TYR A 118 -0.14 -14.99 -13.02
N GLN A 119 0.19 -14.47 -14.20
CA GLN A 119 0.35 -15.29 -15.41
C GLN A 119 1.65 -16.09 -15.42
N ASN A 120 2.77 -15.49 -15.03
CA ASN A 120 4.07 -16.14 -15.03
C ASN A 120 5.00 -15.50 -14.00
N ARG A 121 4.81 -15.88 -12.72
CA ARG A 121 5.59 -15.32 -11.60
C ARG A 121 7.09 -15.48 -11.81
N GLU A 122 7.56 -16.66 -12.19
CA GLU A 122 8.99 -16.93 -12.38
C GLU A 122 9.58 -16.15 -13.56
N GLY A 123 8.87 -16.09 -14.68
CA GLY A 123 9.29 -15.32 -15.85
C GLY A 123 9.34 -13.82 -15.55
N PHE A 124 8.33 -13.30 -14.84
CA PHE A 124 8.33 -11.90 -14.42
C PHE A 124 9.44 -11.62 -13.41
N GLN A 125 9.69 -12.53 -12.45
CA GLN A 125 10.80 -12.40 -11.52
C GLN A 125 12.16 -12.34 -12.22
N LYS A 126 12.38 -13.14 -13.28
CA LYS A 126 13.58 -13.05 -14.13
C LYS A 126 13.69 -11.71 -14.86
N GLN A 127 12.59 -11.16 -15.35
CA GLN A 127 12.59 -9.81 -15.93
C GLN A 127 13.01 -8.74 -14.91
N LEU A 128 12.55 -8.88 -13.66
CA LEU A 128 12.93 -7.97 -12.57
C LEU A 128 14.39 -8.13 -12.11
N GLU A 129 15.12 -9.19 -12.50
CA GLU A 129 16.55 -9.33 -12.18
C GLU A 129 17.42 -8.28 -12.87
N GLY A 130 16.93 -7.67 -13.96
CA GLY A 130 17.58 -6.53 -14.60
C GLY A 130 17.40 -5.20 -13.87
N LEU A 131 16.54 -5.14 -12.85
CA LEU A 131 16.34 -3.97 -12.01
C LEU A 131 17.35 -3.92 -10.86
N GLU A 132 17.56 -2.72 -10.33
CA GLU A 132 18.21 -2.55 -9.03
C GLU A 132 17.43 -3.31 -7.94
N GLU A 133 18.14 -3.77 -6.90
CA GLU A 133 17.54 -4.54 -5.81
C GLU A 133 16.34 -3.83 -5.19
N GLU A 134 16.45 -2.52 -4.95
CA GLU A 134 15.38 -1.71 -4.36
C GLU A 134 14.16 -1.58 -5.27
N ASP A 135 14.34 -1.53 -6.59
CA ASP A 135 13.25 -1.39 -7.56
C ASP A 135 12.51 -2.73 -7.71
N ARG A 136 13.25 -3.84 -7.74
CA ARG A 136 12.68 -5.19 -7.70
C ARG A 136 11.93 -5.44 -6.38
N ASP A 137 12.49 -5.03 -5.26
CA ASP A 137 11.86 -5.18 -3.95
C ASP A 137 10.59 -4.34 -3.82
N TYR A 138 10.57 -3.15 -4.42
CA TYR A 138 9.38 -2.32 -4.49
C TYR A 138 8.26 -3.01 -5.28
N VAL A 139 8.57 -3.51 -6.48
CA VAL A 139 7.59 -4.21 -7.31
C VAL A 139 7.08 -5.47 -6.61
N MET A 140 7.97 -6.30 -6.04
CA MET A 140 7.58 -7.56 -5.41
C MET A 140 6.97 -7.40 -4.01
N GLY A 141 7.20 -6.28 -3.35
CA GLY A 141 6.74 -6.00 -2.00
C GLY A 141 5.33 -5.39 -1.92
N LEU A 142 4.75 -4.98 -3.05
CA LEU A 142 3.41 -4.43 -3.10
C LEU A 142 2.38 -5.47 -3.59
N PRO A 143 1.15 -5.47 -3.04
CA PRO A 143 0.08 -6.38 -3.42
C PRO A 143 -0.62 -5.90 -4.70
N TRP A 144 0.07 -5.95 -5.84
CA TRP A 144 -0.49 -5.52 -7.11
C TRP A 144 -1.74 -6.31 -7.49
N ASP A 145 -2.86 -5.62 -7.67
CA ASP A 145 -4.10 -6.22 -8.12
C ASP A 145 -4.02 -6.74 -9.58
N LEU A 146 -4.91 -7.68 -9.91
CA LEU A 146 -5.07 -8.20 -11.28
C LEU A 146 -5.62 -7.15 -12.27
N LYS A 147 -6.14 -6.04 -11.74
CA LYS A 147 -6.60 -4.90 -12.54
C LYS A 147 -5.40 -4.04 -12.94
N PRO A 148 -5.44 -3.36 -14.09
CA PRO A 148 -4.45 -2.35 -14.41
C PRO A 148 -4.44 -1.25 -13.35
N VAL A 149 -3.25 -0.81 -12.96
CA VAL A 149 -3.05 0.26 -11.98
C VAL A 149 -2.25 1.37 -12.63
N TYR A 150 -2.62 2.61 -12.36
CA TYR A 150 -1.88 3.78 -12.75
C TYR A 150 -0.95 4.15 -11.60
N HIS A 151 0.33 4.33 -11.92
CA HIS A 151 1.34 4.79 -10.97
C HIS A 151 1.88 6.13 -11.43
N VAL A 152 2.12 7.05 -10.50
CA VAL A 152 2.83 8.30 -10.76
C VAL A 152 4.18 8.02 -11.42
N LEU A 153 4.53 8.72 -12.50
CA LEU A 153 5.81 8.56 -13.19
C LEU A 153 6.91 9.33 -12.44
N ASP A 154 7.17 8.93 -11.20
CA ASP A 154 8.26 9.43 -10.36
C ASP A 154 9.61 8.84 -10.79
N GLU A 155 10.70 9.23 -10.14
CA GLU A 155 12.05 8.76 -10.50
C GLU A 155 12.22 7.24 -10.37
N ARG A 156 11.55 6.61 -9.39
CA ARG A 156 11.57 5.14 -9.23
C ARG A 156 10.85 4.48 -10.39
N MET A 157 9.64 4.92 -10.70
CA MET A 157 8.83 4.35 -11.76
C MET A 157 9.42 4.62 -13.15
N LYS A 158 10.09 5.75 -13.37
CA LYS A 158 10.87 6.01 -14.60
C LYS A 158 11.98 4.98 -14.80
N ARG A 159 12.75 4.64 -13.75
CA ARG A 159 13.79 3.61 -13.84
C ARG A 159 13.20 2.24 -14.13
N ILE A 160 12.11 1.88 -13.44
CA ILE A 160 11.41 0.60 -13.66
C ILE A 160 10.87 0.52 -15.09
N ALA A 161 10.16 1.56 -15.55
CA ALA A 161 9.56 1.61 -16.87
C ALA A 161 10.60 1.49 -17.99
N ARG A 162 11.73 2.20 -17.85
CA ARG A 162 12.85 2.12 -18.79
C ARG A 162 13.41 0.71 -18.93
N ASN A 163 13.63 0.01 -17.81
CA ASN A 163 14.23 -1.32 -17.81
C ASN A 163 13.25 -2.44 -18.20
N LEU A 164 11.95 -2.23 -17.96
CA LEU A 164 10.90 -3.18 -18.34
C LEU A 164 10.28 -2.89 -19.71
N GLU A 165 10.74 -1.84 -20.40
CA GLU A 165 10.26 -1.37 -21.70
C GLU A 165 8.73 -1.16 -21.75
N ILE A 166 8.19 -0.47 -20.73
CA ILE A 166 6.76 -0.13 -20.60
C ILE A 166 6.48 1.36 -20.62
#